data_AF-A0A7S2AUP8-F1
#
_entry.id   AF-A0A7S2AUP8-F1
#
_cell.length_a   1.000
_cell.length_b   1.000
_cell.length_c   1.000
_cell.angle_alpha   90.00
_cell.angle_beta   90.00
_cell.angle_gamma   90.00
#
_symmetry.space_group_name_H-M   'P 1'
#
loop_
_entity.id
_entity.type
_entity.pdbx_description
1 polymer ?
#
loop_
_entity_poly.entity_id
_entity_poly.type
_entity_poly.pdbx_seq_one_letter_code
_entity_poly.pdbx_strand_id
1 'polypeptide(L)'
;RMIRGEEPGELLPWYDGFRGTVEVDESGDVWSVGRWRLYNSQGRSDAPPDTVEVSELPVGVWTERWLSFLEDTANKTKRMLSFEKFEDHNDLNVHVLIGFIPEQMKRIAKGWTANATEAVGKALGLKKRFRSNMWLYHAEDADKEPVLTYFETPQDVVSAFYRARRPHYERRRARRLGKLEHRMAMLENRARFVRSCGDRSLDLDQLSRPLLEVEQTLEAAGFQRLDPKAQTTVGDGDDDTNRVGEASFDYLLNMNFQALTLERAEALEKDRQRAAVELEQLRATSADEMWLRDLSE
;
A
#
# COMPACT_ATOMS: atom_id res chain seq x y z
N ARG A 1 11.81 9.82 -1.80
CA ARG A 1 11.94 11.29 -1.75
C ARG A 1 11.75 11.78 -0.32
N MET A 2 10.54 11.76 0.22
CA MET A 2 10.26 12.29 1.58
C MET A 2 11.07 11.65 2.71
N ILE A 3 11.27 10.32 2.70
CA ILE A 3 12.17 9.63 3.66
C ILE A 3 13.60 10.20 3.63
N ARG A 4 14.06 10.70 2.47
CA ARG A 4 15.38 11.32 2.28
C ARG A 4 15.38 12.84 2.54
N GLY A 5 14.27 13.42 3.02
CA GLY A 5 14.13 14.86 3.25
C GLY A 5 13.82 15.70 2.00
N GLU A 6 13.45 15.07 0.90
CA GLU A 6 13.08 15.76 -0.35
C GLU A 6 11.55 15.93 -0.45
N GLU A 7 11.11 17.06 -1.03
CA GLU A 7 9.71 17.30 -1.37
C GLU A 7 9.14 16.23 -2.34
N PRO A 8 7.85 15.88 -2.23
CA PRO A 8 7.18 15.02 -3.19
C PRO A 8 7.20 15.66 -4.59
N GLY A 9 7.32 14.83 -5.62
CA GLY A 9 7.23 15.30 -7.00
C GLY A 9 5.80 15.69 -7.38
N GLU A 10 5.64 16.27 -8.57
CA GLU A 10 4.31 16.45 -9.15
C GLU A 10 3.65 15.10 -9.40
N LEU A 11 2.39 14.96 -8.95
CA LEU A 11 1.62 13.73 -9.07
C LEU A 11 0.45 13.96 -10.01
N LEU A 12 0.51 13.31 -11.17
CA LEU A 12 -0.61 13.21 -12.08
C LEU A 12 -1.34 11.88 -11.88
N PRO A 13 -2.67 11.83 -12.02
CA PRO A 13 -3.41 10.58 -11.99
C PRO A 13 -2.85 9.59 -13.03
N TRP A 14 -2.68 8.34 -12.61
CA TRP A 14 -2.25 7.26 -13.48
C TRP A 14 -3.19 6.07 -13.30
N TYR A 15 -3.55 5.45 -14.41
CA TYR A 15 -4.48 4.34 -14.45
C TYR A 15 -3.82 3.18 -15.19
N ASP A 16 -3.77 2.02 -14.55
CA ASP A 16 -3.22 0.83 -15.15
C ASP A 16 -4.02 0.43 -16.42
N GLY A 17 -3.30 0.05 -17.46
CA GLY A 17 -3.88 -0.29 -18.76
C GLY A 17 -4.42 0.88 -19.61
N PHE A 18 -4.50 2.11 -19.08
CA PHE A 18 -4.95 3.27 -19.85
C PHE A 18 -3.89 3.70 -20.88
N ARG A 19 -4.25 3.70 -22.17
CA ARG A 19 -3.32 4.04 -23.27
C ARG A 19 -3.48 5.47 -23.79
N GLY A 20 -4.32 6.27 -23.15
CA GLY A 20 -4.48 7.68 -23.46
C GLY A 20 -3.40 8.54 -22.80
N THR A 21 -3.67 9.83 -22.68
CA THR A 21 -2.76 10.79 -22.02
C THR A 21 -3.48 11.52 -20.90
N VAL A 22 -2.70 11.97 -19.92
CA VAL A 22 -3.14 12.91 -18.89
C VAL A 22 -2.45 14.24 -19.16
N GLU A 23 -3.24 15.29 -19.33
CA GLU A 23 -2.77 16.63 -19.69
C GLU A 23 -3.17 17.63 -18.62
N VAL A 24 -2.34 18.65 -18.41
CA VAL A 24 -2.65 19.80 -17.58
C VAL A 24 -2.79 21.00 -18.52
N ASP A 25 -3.89 21.75 -18.40
CA ASP A 25 -4.09 22.96 -19.20
C ASP A 25 -3.50 24.22 -18.54
N GLU A 26 -3.59 25.36 -19.22
CA GLU A 26 -3.11 26.65 -18.72
C GLU A 26 -3.78 27.10 -17.42
N SER A 27 -4.98 26.57 -17.11
CA SER A 27 -5.70 26.86 -15.87
C SER A 27 -5.28 25.94 -14.71
N GLY A 28 -4.41 24.97 -14.96
CA GLY A 28 -4.02 23.93 -14.00
C GLY A 28 -5.05 22.81 -13.88
N ASP A 29 -6.08 22.76 -14.73
CA ASP A 29 -7.06 21.68 -14.73
C ASP A 29 -6.43 20.42 -15.35
N VAL A 30 -6.65 19.27 -14.72
CA VAL A 30 -6.14 17.99 -15.18
C VAL A 30 -7.19 17.27 -16.03
N TRP A 31 -6.78 16.78 -17.19
CA TRP A 31 -7.65 16.17 -18.20
C TRP A 31 -7.18 14.76 -18.53
N SER A 32 -8.14 13.83 -18.60
CA SER A 32 -7.95 12.55 -19.27
C SER A 32 -8.31 12.68 -20.74
N VAL A 33 -7.41 12.23 -21.61
CA VAL A 33 -7.53 12.34 -23.05
C VAL A 33 -7.44 10.95 -23.66
N GLY A 34 -8.48 10.56 -24.41
CA GLY A 34 -8.52 9.31 -25.14
C GLY A 34 -7.53 9.29 -26.31
N ARG A 35 -7.56 8.24 -27.12
CA ARG A 35 -6.68 8.10 -28.29
C ARG A 35 -7.54 8.01 -29.54
N TRP A 36 -7.26 8.89 -30.49
CA TRP A 36 -7.91 8.84 -31.79
C TRP A 36 -6.97 9.29 -32.91
N ARG A 37 -7.33 8.88 -34.13
CA ARG A 37 -6.64 9.26 -35.36
C ARG A 37 -7.66 9.62 -36.44
N LEU A 38 -7.27 10.57 -37.28
CA LEU A 38 -8.08 11.00 -38.41
C LEU A 38 -7.58 10.33 -39.68
N TYR A 39 -8.51 9.79 -40.47
CA TYR A 39 -8.23 9.11 -41.73
C TYR A 39 -9.09 9.65 -42.85
N ASN A 40 -8.58 9.45 -44.07
CA ASN A 40 -9.34 9.60 -45.28
C ASN A 40 -9.77 8.21 -45.77
N SER A 41 -11.08 7.98 -45.90
CA SER A 41 -11.67 6.72 -46.38
C SER A 41 -11.19 6.33 -47.79
N GLN A 42 -10.76 7.30 -48.61
CA GLN A 42 -10.27 7.10 -49.97
C GLN A 42 -8.76 6.83 -50.05
N GLY A 43 -8.05 6.78 -48.91
CA GLY A 43 -6.62 6.46 -48.86
C GLY A 43 -5.70 7.51 -49.51
N ARG A 44 -6.22 8.71 -49.78
CA ARG A 44 -5.49 9.83 -50.38
C ARG A 44 -4.94 10.76 -49.31
N SER A 45 -3.62 10.96 -49.30
CA SER A 45 -2.96 11.80 -48.28
C SER A 45 -3.20 13.30 -48.46
N ASP A 46 -3.60 13.74 -49.65
CA ASP A 46 -3.89 15.12 -50.02
C ASP A 46 -5.34 15.53 -49.77
N ALA A 47 -6.22 14.57 -49.45
CA ALA A 47 -7.63 14.80 -49.26
C ALA A 47 -8.02 14.92 -47.77
N PRO A 48 -8.97 15.79 -47.44
CA PRO A 48 -9.36 16.04 -46.05
C PRO A 48 -9.94 14.78 -45.38
N PRO A 49 -9.62 14.49 -44.11
CA PRO A 49 -10.13 13.29 -43.47
C PRO A 49 -11.64 13.37 -43.22
N ASP A 50 -12.27 12.21 -43.30
CA ASP A 50 -13.71 12.00 -43.17
C ASP A 50 -14.05 10.90 -42.15
N THR A 51 -13.01 10.23 -41.62
CA THR A 51 -13.15 9.08 -40.75
C THR A 51 -12.30 9.26 -39.49
N VAL A 52 -12.82 8.85 -38.33
CA VAL A 52 -12.11 8.89 -37.05
C VAL A 52 -12.01 7.49 -36.49
N GLU A 53 -10.79 7.02 -36.22
CA GLU A 53 -10.53 5.80 -35.46
C GLU A 53 -10.31 6.16 -33.99
N VAL A 54 -11.10 5.59 -33.10
CA VAL A 54 -10.97 5.74 -31.65
C VAL A 54 -10.45 4.43 -31.08
N SER A 55 -9.32 4.50 -30.38
CA SER A 55 -8.61 3.35 -29.80
C SER A 55 -8.49 3.40 -28.27
N GLU A 56 -8.93 4.50 -27.66
CA GLU A 56 -9.00 4.64 -26.20
C GLU A 56 -10.00 5.73 -25.82
N LEU A 57 -10.79 5.51 -24.76
CA LEU A 57 -11.69 6.52 -24.20
C LEU A 57 -11.07 7.19 -22.97
N PRO A 58 -11.43 8.44 -22.65
CA PRO A 58 -11.02 9.06 -21.40
C PRO A 58 -11.46 8.25 -20.19
N VAL A 59 -10.68 8.33 -19.12
CA VAL A 59 -10.95 7.65 -17.86
C VAL A 59 -12.33 8.03 -17.30
N GLY A 60 -13.09 7.01 -16.93
CA GLY A 60 -14.46 7.15 -16.41
C GLY A 60 -15.50 7.44 -17.49
N VAL A 61 -15.19 7.23 -18.77
CA VAL A 61 -16.17 7.16 -19.86
C VAL A 61 -16.41 5.69 -20.18
N TRP A 62 -17.64 5.22 -19.95
CA TRP A 62 -18.03 3.85 -20.25
C TRP A 62 -18.32 3.68 -21.74
N THR A 63 -17.82 2.59 -22.32
CA THR A 63 -17.96 2.26 -23.75
C THR A 63 -19.41 2.30 -24.21
N GLU A 64 -20.31 1.59 -23.53
CA GLU A 64 -21.73 1.54 -23.90
C GLU A 64 -22.38 2.93 -23.92
N ARG A 65 -22.14 3.72 -22.87
CA ARG A 65 -22.66 5.08 -22.76
C ARG A 65 -22.12 5.98 -23.88
N TRP A 66 -20.85 5.81 -24.24
CA TRP A 66 -20.23 6.55 -25.32
C TRP A 66 -20.80 6.15 -26.69
N LEU A 67 -21.02 4.86 -26.93
CA LEU A 67 -21.66 4.37 -28.15
C LEU A 67 -23.10 4.89 -28.29
N SER A 68 -23.90 4.88 -27.22
CA SER A 68 -25.24 5.48 -27.25
C SER A 68 -25.20 6.98 -27.55
N PHE A 69 -24.18 7.69 -27.05
CA PHE A 69 -23.96 9.10 -27.41
C PHE A 69 -23.64 9.27 -28.91
N LEU A 70 -22.87 8.35 -29.52
CA LEU A 70 -22.61 8.37 -30.96
C LEU A 70 -23.87 8.09 -31.78
N GLU A 71 -24.68 7.10 -31.40
CA GLU A 71 -25.96 6.78 -32.05
C GLU A 71 -26.91 7.98 -32.02
N ASP A 72 -27.06 8.59 -30.85
CA ASP A 72 -27.86 9.80 -30.68
C ASP A 72 -27.34 10.95 -31.55
N THR A 73 -26.02 11.11 -31.65
CA THR A 73 -25.39 12.13 -32.48
C THR A 73 -25.66 11.87 -33.96
N ALA A 74 -25.53 10.63 -34.43
CA ALA A 74 -25.83 10.25 -35.81
C ALA A 74 -27.32 10.51 -36.14
N ASN A 75 -28.23 10.06 -35.29
CA ASN A 75 -29.68 10.16 -35.51
C ASN A 75 -30.20 11.61 -35.46
N LYS A 76 -29.79 12.39 -34.45
CA LYS A 76 -30.36 13.72 -34.20
C LYS A 76 -29.69 14.80 -35.05
N THR A 77 -28.38 14.73 -35.22
CA THR A 77 -27.63 15.83 -35.85
C THR A 77 -27.28 15.57 -37.31
N LYS A 78 -27.47 14.34 -37.80
CA LYS A 78 -27.04 13.89 -39.15
C LYS A 78 -25.58 14.26 -39.46
N ARG A 79 -24.73 14.37 -38.42
CA ARG A 79 -23.30 14.72 -38.55
C ARG A 79 -22.46 13.52 -38.97
N MET A 80 -22.85 12.35 -38.51
CA MET A 80 -22.17 11.07 -38.71
C MET A 80 -23.00 10.20 -39.66
N LEU A 81 -22.30 9.41 -40.47
CA LEU A 81 -22.89 8.43 -41.38
C LEU A 81 -23.17 7.13 -40.64
N SER A 82 -22.14 6.61 -39.97
CA SER A 82 -22.16 5.36 -39.23
C SER A 82 -20.97 5.31 -38.26
N PHE A 83 -20.99 4.36 -37.35
CA PHE A 83 -19.79 3.89 -36.65
C PHE A 83 -19.76 2.37 -36.66
N GLU A 84 -18.57 1.80 -36.71
CA GLU A 84 -18.33 0.37 -36.77
C GLU A 84 -17.30 -0.02 -35.72
N LYS A 85 -17.55 -1.14 -35.04
CA LYS A 85 -16.63 -1.71 -34.04
C LYS A 85 -15.67 -2.65 -34.76
N PHE A 86 -14.39 -2.62 -34.39
CA PHE A 86 -13.42 -3.59 -34.92
C PHE A 86 -13.60 -4.97 -34.31
N GLU A 87 -13.03 -5.97 -34.96
CA GLU A 87 -13.03 -7.36 -34.45
C GLU A 87 -12.33 -7.50 -33.09
N ASP A 88 -11.30 -6.69 -32.83
CA ASP A 88 -10.56 -6.69 -31.56
C ASP A 88 -11.22 -5.83 -30.46
N HIS A 89 -12.35 -5.19 -30.75
CA HIS A 89 -13.10 -4.44 -29.76
C HIS A 89 -13.73 -5.36 -28.72
N ASN A 90 -13.51 -5.05 -27.44
CA ASN A 90 -14.12 -5.74 -26.31
C ASN A 90 -14.22 -4.82 -25.08
N ASP A 91 -14.63 -5.37 -23.94
CA ASP A 91 -14.82 -4.63 -22.69
C ASP A 91 -13.55 -3.94 -22.18
N LEU A 92 -12.37 -4.46 -22.55
CA LEU A 92 -11.06 -3.95 -22.15
C LEU A 92 -10.33 -3.18 -23.28
N ASN A 93 -10.78 -3.32 -24.53
CA ASN A 93 -10.15 -2.72 -25.70
C ASN A 93 -11.18 -1.93 -26.51
N VAL A 94 -11.10 -0.61 -26.46
CA VAL A 94 -11.91 0.26 -27.32
C VAL A 94 -11.28 0.31 -28.70
N HIS A 95 -12.05 -0.03 -29.74
CA HIS A 95 -11.62 0.15 -31.12
C HIS A 95 -12.83 0.37 -32.04
N VAL A 96 -13.05 1.62 -32.45
CA VAL A 96 -14.25 2.03 -33.19
C VAL A 96 -13.87 3.01 -34.31
N LEU A 97 -14.33 2.75 -35.53
CA LEU A 97 -14.27 3.71 -36.64
C LEU A 97 -15.58 4.47 -36.74
N ILE A 98 -15.48 5.77 -37.01
CA ILE A 98 -16.61 6.68 -37.13
C ILE A 98 -16.52 7.40 -38.47
N GLY A 99 -17.50 7.18 -39.34
CA GLY A 99 -17.62 7.86 -40.62
C GLY A 99 -18.41 9.16 -40.49
N PHE A 100 -17.88 10.25 -41.04
CA PHE A 100 -18.52 11.56 -41.07
C PHE A 100 -18.88 11.99 -42.49
N ILE A 101 -19.91 12.84 -42.59
CA ILE A 101 -20.14 13.60 -43.82
C ILE A 101 -19.00 14.63 -43.95
N PRO A 102 -18.27 14.70 -45.09
CA PRO A 102 -17.07 15.54 -45.22
C PRO A 102 -17.28 17.01 -44.83
N GLU A 103 -18.40 17.62 -45.20
CA GLU A 103 -18.75 18.99 -44.83
C GLU A 103 -18.93 19.17 -43.31
N GLN A 104 -19.51 18.16 -42.66
CA GLN A 104 -19.72 18.14 -41.21
C GLN A 104 -18.39 17.96 -40.48
N MET A 105 -17.54 17.08 -40.98
CA MET A 105 -16.20 16.85 -40.44
C MET A 105 -15.36 18.13 -40.50
N LYS A 106 -15.32 18.80 -41.66
CA LYS A 106 -14.64 20.09 -41.82
C LYS A 106 -15.17 21.16 -40.86
N ARG A 107 -16.49 21.20 -40.62
CA ARG A 107 -17.12 22.11 -39.67
C ARG A 107 -16.70 21.84 -38.23
N ILE A 108 -16.68 20.56 -37.82
CA ILE A 108 -16.26 20.14 -36.47
C ILE A 108 -14.77 20.47 -36.24
N ALA A 109 -13.94 20.15 -37.23
CA ALA A 109 -12.51 20.47 -37.23
C ALA A 109 -12.21 21.98 -37.22
N LYS A 110 -13.21 22.82 -37.52
CA LYS A 110 -13.06 24.27 -37.76
C LYS A 110 -12.04 24.56 -38.86
N GLY A 111 -12.06 23.73 -39.91
CA GLY A 111 -11.04 23.70 -40.96
C GLY A 111 -9.82 22.83 -40.61
N TRP A 112 -8.96 22.57 -41.60
CA TRP A 112 -7.79 21.70 -41.44
C TRP A 112 -6.58 22.49 -40.95
N THR A 113 -6.68 22.97 -39.72
CA THR A 113 -5.60 23.66 -39.00
C THR A 113 -4.92 22.71 -38.01
N ALA A 114 -3.85 23.16 -37.33
CA ALA A 114 -3.15 22.36 -36.32
C ALA A 114 -4.07 21.81 -35.20
N ASN A 115 -5.17 22.53 -34.89
CA ASN A 115 -6.09 22.17 -33.80
C ASN A 115 -7.29 21.31 -34.28
N ALA A 116 -7.32 20.91 -35.54
CA ALA A 116 -8.42 20.14 -36.13
C ALA A 116 -8.67 18.83 -35.35
N THR A 117 -7.59 18.11 -35.02
CA THR A 117 -7.64 16.84 -34.30
C THR A 117 -8.25 17.00 -32.92
N GLU A 118 -7.88 18.04 -32.17
CA GLU A 118 -8.41 18.31 -30.83
C GLU A 118 -9.88 18.73 -30.88
N ALA A 119 -10.27 19.55 -31.87
CA ALA A 119 -11.66 19.95 -32.05
C ALA A 119 -12.58 18.74 -32.32
N VAL A 120 -12.12 17.78 -33.12
CA VAL A 120 -12.83 16.52 -33.37
C VAL A 120 -12.91 15.68 -32.10
N GLY A 121 -11.79 15.49 -31.40
CA GLY A 121 -11.78 14.72 -30.15
C GLY A 121 -12.74 15.29 -29.10
N LYS A 122 -12.77 16.62 -28.96
CA LYS A 122 -13.71 17.32 -28.08
C LYS A 122 -15.18 17.09 -28.49
N ALA A 123 -15.48 17.13 -29.78
CA ALA A 123 -16.84 16.89 -30.28
C ALA A 123 -17.31 15.44 -30.04
N LEU A 124 -16.37 14.49 -30.00
CA LEU A 124 -16.61 13.08 -29.73
C LEU A 124 -16.56 12.71 -28.23
N GLY A 125 -16.32 13.68 -27.34
CA GLY A 125 -16.21 13.43 -25.90
C GLY A 125 -14.93 12.68 -25.50
N LEU A 126 -13.87 12.74 -26.31
CA LEU A 126 -12.59 12.08 -26.09
C LEU A 126 -11.62 12.87 -25.20
N LYS A 127 -12.13 13.88 -24.49
CA LYS A 127 -11.40 14.64 -23.47
C LYS A 127 -12.34 14.90 -22.29
N LYS A 128 -11.94 14.47 -21.10
CA LYS A 128 -12.75 14.57 -19.87
C LYS A 128 -11.91 15.11 -18.73
N ARG A 129 -12.42 16.14 -18.05
CA ARG A 129 -11.76 16.76 -16.90
C ARG A 129 -11.83 15.84 -15.69
N PHE A 130 -10.71 15.68 -14.98
CA PHE A 130 -10.73 15.09 -13.64
C PHE A 130 -11.36 16.09 -12.67
N ARG A 131 -12.29 15.61 -11.85
CA ARG A 131 -12.87 16.39 -10.76
C ARG A 131 -12.20 15.92 -9.48
N SER A 132 -11.30 16.71 -8.92
CA SER A 132 -10.73 16.42 -7.60
C SER A 132 -11.65 16.99 -6.52
N ASN A 133 -12.01 16.17 -5.55
CA ASN A 133 -12.57 16.60 -4.30
C ASN A 133 -11.92 15.79 -3.17
N MET A 134 -10.93 16.38 -2.49
CA MET A 134 -10.07 15.66 -1.56
C MET A 134 -10.40 15.99 -0.11
N TRP A 135 -11.68 15.83 0.26
CA TRP A 135 -12.07 15.77 1.67
C TRP A 135 -11.80 14.36 2.19
N LEU A 136 -10.88 14.24 3.14
CA LEU A 136 -10.49 12.98 3.74
C LEU A 136 -10.55 13.08 5.26
N TYR A 137 -10.87 11.98 5.93
CA TYR A 137 -10.66 11.87 7.36
C TYR A 137 -9.16 11.72 7.62
N HIS A 138 -8.59 12.66 8.35
CA HIS A 138 -7.16 12.70 8.65
C HIS A 138 -6.93 12.97 10.13
N ALA A 139 -5.99 12.23 10.71
CA ALA A 139 -5.45 12.50 12.04
C ALA A 139 -3.96 12.84 11.89
N GLU A 140 -3.54 13.98 12.43
CA GLU A 140 -2.12 14.39 12.40
C GLU A 140 -1.24 13.43 13.19
N ASP A 141 -1.77 12.95 14.33
CA ASP A 141 -1.12 12.05 15.26
C ASP A 141 -1.99 10.83 15.49
N ALA A 142 -1.37 9.70 15.81
CA ALA A 142 -2.10 8.44 16.00
C ALA A 142 -3.02 8.42 17.22
N ASP A 143 -2.84 9.36 18.15
CA ASP A 143 -3.63 9.46 19.39
C ASP A 143 -4.78 10.47 19.26
N LYS A 144 -4.89 11.17 18.13
CA LYS A 144 -5.97 12.12 17.85
C LYS A 144 -7.07 11.46 17.02
N GLU A 145 -8.31 11.83 17.28
CA GLU A 145 -9.42 11.41 16.44
C GLU A 145 -9.30 12.00 15.03
N PRO A 146 -9.66 11.24 13.98
CA PRO A 146 -9.58 11.73 12.62
C PRO A 146 -10.63 12.82 12.36
N VAL A 147 -10.19 13.96 11.84
CA VAL A 147 -11.03 15.10 11.50
C VAL A 147 -11.16 15.19 9.98
N LEU A 148 -12.34 15.58 9.51
CA LEU A 148 -12.60 15.82 8.11
C LEU A 148 -11.78 17.03 7.63
N THR A 149 -10.79 16.78 6.76
CA THR A 149 -9.81 17.76 6.30
C THR A 149 -9.85 17.84 4.78
N TYR A 150 -9.79 19.06 4.24
CA TYR A 150 -9.67 19.30 2.81
C TYR A 150 -8.19 19.43 2.42
N PHE A 151 -7.80 18.73 1.35
CA PHE A 151 -6.47 18.82 0.75
C PHE A 151 -6.56 19.49 -0.62
N GLU A 152 -5.66 20.43 -0.91
CA GLU A 152 -5.66 21.16 -2.18
C GLU A 152 -5.00 20.33 -3.28
N THR A 153 -3.90 19.65 -2.95
CA THR A 153 -3.11 18.87 -3.90
C THR A 153 -2.91 17.42 -3.45
N PRO A 154 -2.70 16.46 -4.38
CA PRO A 154 -2.30 15.09 -4.02
C PRO A 154 -1.01 15.04 -3.17
N GLN A 155 -0.11 16.00 -3.37
CA GLN A 155 1.15 16.13 -2.64
C GLN A 155 0.90 16.43 -1.16
N ASP A 156 -0.15 17.20 -0.83
CA ASP A 156 -0.54 17.47 0.55
C ASP A 156 -1.01 16.18 1.24
N VAL A 157 -1.78 15.35 0.52
CA VAL A 157 -2.24 14.04 1.02
C VAL A 157 -1.04 13.13 1.28
N VAL A 158 -0.09 13.05 0.34
CA VAL A 158 1.13 12.24 0.51
C VAL A 158 1.98 12.75 1.67
N SER A 159 2.08 14.07 1.84
CA SER A 159 2.83 14.69 2.94
C SER A 159 2.21 14.41 4.30
N ALA A 160 0.88 14.52 4.39
CA ALA A 160 0.12 14.20 5.59
C ALA A 160 0.25 12.70 5.95
N PHE A 161 0.13 11.82 4.94
CA PHE A 161 0.36 10.38 5.13
C PHE A 161 1.77 10.09 5.62
N TYR A 162 2.80 10.72 5.03
CA TYR A 162 4.19 10.51 5.43
C TYR A 162 4.42 10.85 6.92
N ARG A 163 3.92 12.01 7.35
CA ARG A 163 4.03 12.46 8.76
C ARG A 163 3.31 11.53 9.71
N ALA A 164 2.08 11.12 9.38
CA ALA A 164 1.31 10.18 10.19
C ALA A 164 1.98 8.80 10.26
N ARG A 165 2.54 8.31 9.14
CA ARG A 165 3.09 6.95 9.03
C ARG A 165 4.44 6.77 9.73
N ARG A 166 5.29 7.80 9.78
CA ARG A 166 6.64 7.71 10.37
C ARG A 166 6.63 7.25 11.84
N PRO A 167 5.82 7.82 12.76
CA PRO A 167 5.70 7.34 14.13
C PRO A 167 5.20 5.89 14.25
N HIS A 168 4.45 5.36 13.28
CA HIS A 168 4.07 3.94 13.29
C HIS A 168 5.26 3.02 13.02
N TYR A 169 6.21 3.42 12.17
CA TYR A 169 7.45 2.67 11.96
C TYR A 169 8.34 2.69 13.21
N GLU A 170 8.43 3.82 13.90
CA GLU A 170 9.14 3.94 15.19
C GLU A 170 8.51 3.03 16.26
N ARG A 171 7.18 3.07 16.43
CA ARG A 171 6.46 2.17 17.34
C ARG A 171 6.63 0.69 16.95
N ARG A 172 6.59 0.36 15.67
CA ARG A 172 6.84 -1.01 15.17
C ARG A 172 8.25 -1.46 15.51
N ARG A 173 9.26 -0.60 15.32
CA ARG A 173 10.66 -0.90 15.69
C ARG A 173 10.80 -1.12 17.19
N ALA A 174 10.26 -0.23 18.01
CA ALA A 174 10.30 -0.36 19.47
C ALA A 174 9.63 -1.66 19.94
N ARG A 175 8.46 -2.01 19.39
CA ARG A 175 7.77 -3.27 19.70
C ARG A 175 8.56 -4.50 19.27
N ARG A 176 9.20 -4.47 18.10
CA ARG A 176 10.05 -5.58 17.63
C ARG A 176 11.28 -5.75 18.53
N LEU A 177 11.92 -4.65 18.93
CA LEU A 177 13.02 -4.67 19.89
C LEU A 177 12.59 -5.27 21.23
N GLY A 178 11.50 -4.78 21.82
CA GLY A 178 10.99 -5.31 23.09
C GLY A 178 10.66 -6.81 23.04
N LYS A 179 10.11 -7.29 21.90
CA LYS A 179 9.87 -8.72 21.69
C LYS A 179 11.16 -9.54 21.63
N LEU A 180 12.18 -9.05 20.93
CA LEU A 180 13.47 -9.74 20.84
C LEU A 180 14.21 -9.72 22.18
N GLU A 181 14.18 -8.60 22.90
CA GLU A 181 14.75 -8.48 24.26
C GLU A 181 14.07 -9.45 25.22
N HIS A 182 12.73 -9.48 25.23
CA HIS A 182 11.97 -10.43 26.04
C HIS A 182 12.26 -11.89 25.64
N ARG A 183 12.35 -12.19 24.34
CA ARG A 183 12.71 -13.54 23.85
C ARG A 183 14.12 -13.93 24.27
N MET A 184 15.08 -13.01 24.25
CA MET A 184 16.44 -13.25 24.70
C MET A 184 16.49 -13.54 26.20
N ALA A 185 15.84 -12.72 27.03
CA ALA A 185 15.75 -12.96 28.47
C ALA A 185 15.11 -14.32 28.79
N MET A 186 14.05 -14.69 28.06
CA MET A 186 13.41 -16.00 28.20
C MET A 186 14.36 -17.15 27.83
N LEU A 187 15.07 -17.05 26.70
CA LEU A 187 16.01 -18.09 26.27
C LEU A 187 17.20 -18.22 27.23
N GLU A 188 17.71 -17.11 27.74
CA GLU A 188 18.79 -17.08 28.73
C GLU A 188 18.39 -17.74 30.03
N ASN A 189 17.23 -17.37 30.59
CA ASN A 189 16.72 -17.97 31.82
C ASN A 189 16.41 -19.47 31.63
N ARG A 190 15.86 -19.87 30.48
CA ARG A 190 15.64 -21.29 30.17
C ARG A 190 16.95 -22.07 30.07
N ALA A 191 17.96 -21.52 29.38
CA ALA A 191 19.26 -22.18 29.27
C ALA A 191 19.95 -22.31 30.63
N ARG A 192 19.92 -21.25 31.47
CA ARG A 192 20.45 -21.27 32.83
C ARG A 192 19.70 -22.29 33.70
N PHE A 193 18.38 -22.32 33.63
CA PHE A 193 17.55 -23.25 34.41
C PHE A 193 17.88 -24.71 34.07
N VAL A 194 17.94 -25.05 32.78
CA VAL A 194 18.28 -26.42 32.34
C VAL A 194 19.68 -26.82 32.82
N ARG A 195 20.69 -25.93 32.72
CA ARG A 195 22.04 -26.21 33.23
C ARG A 195 22.05 -26.41 34.75
N SER A 196 21.39 -25.51 35.49
CA SER A 196 21.32 -25.61 36.95
C SER A 196 20.64 -26.89 37.45
N CYS A 197 19.61 -27.37 36.74
CA CYS A 197 19.01 -28.68 37.03
C CYS A 197 19.95 -29.84 36.67
N GLY A 198 20.67 -29.75 35.55
CA GLY A 198 21.64 -30.77 35.13
C GLY A 198 22.83 -30.92 36.08
N ASP A 199 23.37 -29.80 36.57
CA ASP A 199 24.52 -29.74 37.48
C ASP A 199 24.12 -29.98 38.95
N ARG A 200 22.84 -30.26 39.22
CA ARG A 200 22.24 -30.38 40.57
C ARG A 200 22.46 -29.17 41.47
N SER A 201 22.70 -27.99 40.90
CA SER A 201 22.74 -26.74 41.67
C SER A 201 21.32 -26.28 42.07
N LEU A 202 20.31 -26.72 41.31
CA LEU A 202 18.90 -26.49 41.60
C LEU A 202 18.20 -27.84 41.65
N ASP A 203 17.85 -28.28 42.86
CA ASP A 203 17.26 -29.59 43.08
C ASP A 203 15.83 -29.63 42.57
N LEU A 204 15.52 -30.65 41.78
CA LEU A 204 14.16 -30.89 41.25
C LEU A 204 13.14 -31.15 42.37
N ASP A 205 13.59 -31.68 43.51
CA ASP A 205 12.75 -31.88 44.69
C ASP A 205 12.29 -30.54 45.30
N GLN A 206 13.08 -29.47 45.15
CA GLN A 206 12.69 -28.13 45.57
C GLN A 206 11.60 -27.54 44.67
N LEU A 207 11.55 -27.97 43.40
CA LEU A 207 10.49 -27.60 42.45
C LEU A 207 9.16 -28.33 42.69
N SER A 208 9.16 -29.37 43.54
CA SER A 208 7.95 -30.11 43.93
C SER A 208 7.24 -29.54 45.16
N ARG A 209 7.77 -28.44 45.72
CA ARG A 209 7.23 -27.72 46.89
C ARG A 209 6.05 -26.82 46.50
N PRO A 210 5.32 -26.23 47.47
CA PRO A 210 4.27 -25.25 47.15
C PRO A 210 4.80 -24.13 46.24
N LEU A 211 3.99 -23.71 45.27
CA LEU A 211 4.39 -22.77 44.21
C LEU A 211 5.11 -21.51 44.75
N LEU A 212 4.64 -20.96 45.87
CA LEU A 212 5.23 -19.78 46.51
C LEU A 212 6.71 -19.98 46.92
N GLU A 213 7.07 -21.16 47.44
CA GLU A 213 8.44 -21.48 47.83
C GLU A 213 9.34 -21.67 46.60
N VAL A 214 8.77 -22.24 45.53
CA VAL A 214 9.47 -22.42 44.25
C VAL A 214 9.80 -21.06 43.64
N GLU A 215 8.85 -20.13 43.60
CA GLU A 215 9.07 -18.78 43.08
C GLU A 215 10.14 -18.03 43.89
N GLN A 216 10.12 -18.11 45.22
CA GLN A 216 11.16 -17.51 46.07
C GLN A 216 12.55 -18.11 45.82
N THR A 217 12.63 -19.41 45.58
CA THR A 217 13.90 -20.09 45.26
C THR A 217 14.45 -19.63 43.91
N LEU A 218 13.59 -19.50 42.89
CA LEU A 218 13.97 -19.00 41.57
C LEU A 218 14.40 -17.52 41.62
N GLU A 219 13.70 -16.70 42.40
CA GLU A 219 14.06 -15.30 42.61
C GLU A 219 15.41 -15.16 43.34
N ALA A 220 15.64 -15.95 44.39
CA ALA A 220 16.93 -16.01 45.09
C ALA A 220 18.08 -16.49 44.21
N ALA A 221 17.81 -17.37 43.24
CA ALA A 221 18.76 -17.83 42.23
C ALA A 221 18.98 -16.81 41.08
N GLY A 222 18.25 -15.70 41.08
CA GLY A 222 18.38 -14.60 40.12
C GLY A 222 17.75 -14.88 38.76
N PHE A 223 16.71 -15.73 38.70
CA PHE A 223 15.86 -15.84 37.51
C PHE A 223 14.91 -14.64 37.43
N GLN A 224 14.64 -14.16 36.21
CA GLN A 224 13.74 -13.02 36.02
C GLN A 224 12.29 -13.50 35.87
N ARG A 225 11.35 -12.81 36.51
CA ARG A 225 9.92 -12.95 36.19
C ARG A 225 9.66 -12.29 34.85
N LEU A 226 8.95 -12.96 33.96
CA LEU A 226 8.67 -12.48 32.60
C LEU A 226 7.16 -12.52 32.34
N ASP A 227 6.63 -11.50 31.66
CA ASP A 227 5.22 -11.47 31.26
C ASP A 227 4.98 -12.47 30.10
N PRO A 228 4.15 -13.51 30.28
CA PRO A 228 3.87 -14.49 29.23
C PRO A 228 3.20 -13.90 27.99
N LYS A 229 2.50 -12.76 28.09
CA LYS A 229 1.82 -12.10 26.98
C LYS A 229 2.72 -11.15 26.18
N ALA A 230 3.92 -10.83 26.66
CA ALA A 230 4.85 -9.97 25.94
C ALA A 230 5.32 -10.60 24.60
N GLN A 231 5.22 -11.93 24.46
CA GLN A 231 5.50 -12.66 23.20
C GLN A 231 4.35 -12.64 22.19
N THR A 232 3.10 -12.69 22.66
CA THR A 232 1.91 -13.01 21.85
C THR A 232 1.15 -11.81 21.31
N THR A 233 1.57 -10.57 21.57
CA THR A 233 0.94 -9.40 20.93
C THR A 233 1.30 -9.38 19.44
N VAL A 234 0.69 -10.24 18.64
CA VAL A 234 0.72 -10.26 17.17
C VAL A 234 -0.73 -10.13 16.76
N GLY A 235 -1.10 -8.95 16.24
CA GLY A 235 -2.31 -8.72 15.45
C GLY A 235 -3.59 -9.41 15.90
N ASP A 236 -4.23 -8.91 16.95
CA ASP A 236 -5.69 -8.78 16.90
C ASP A 236 -6.05 -7.40 17.43
N GLY A 237 -6.93 -6.72 16.71
CA GLY A 237 -7.36 -5.36 17.04
C GLY A 237 -8.34 -5.38 18.21
N ASP A 238 -7.85 -5.73 19.39
CA ASP A 238 -8.60 -5.53 20.62
C ASP A 238 -7.82 -4.61 21.56
N ASP A 239 -8.47 -3.49 21.83
CA ASP A 239 -8.05 -2.38 22.67
C ASP A 239 -8.18 -2.78 24.15
N ASP A 240 -7.42 -3.80 24.57
CA ASP A 240 -7.23 -4.12 25.99
C ASP A 240 -5.81 -3.73 26.42
N THR A 241 -5.53 -2.43 26.33
CA THR A 241 -4.27 -1.79 26.73
C THR A 241 -4.03 -1.78 28.25
N ASN A 242 -4.64 -2.67 29.04
CA ASN A 242 -4.52 -2.55 30.50
C ASN A 242 -4.45 -3.83 31.33
N ARG A 243 -4.06 -4.97 30.75
CA ARG A 243 -3.68 -6.15 31.52
C ARG A 243 -2.27 -6.60 31.19
N VAL A 244 -1.30 -5.94 31.82
CA VAL A 244 0.04 -6.51 32.05
C VAL A 244 -0.18 -7.89 32.65
N GLY A 245 0.26 -8.95 31.97
CA GLY A 245 0.26 -10.27 32.58
C GLY A 245 1.21 -10.19 33.76
N GLU A 246 0.74 -10.55 34.96
CA GLU A 246 1.60 -10.52 36.14
C GLU A 246 2.86 -11.34 35.85
N ALA A 247 4.03 -10.71 35.96
CA ALA A 247 5.28 -11.34 35.56
C ALA A 247 5.49 -12.62 36.37
N SER A 248 5.68 -13.76 35.71
CA SER A 248 5.71 -15.06 36.36
C SER A 248 6.91 -15.90 35.95
N PHE A 249 7.10 -17.04 36.62
CA PHE A 249 8.10 -18.05 36.27
C PHE A 249 7.51 -19.19 35.42
N ASP A 250 6.27 -19.05 34.93
CA ASP A 250 5.55 -20.10 34.21
C ASP A 250 6.32 -20.63 32.99
N TYR A 251 7.10 -19.77 32.34
CA TYR A 251 7.90 -20.12 31.17
C TYR A 251 9.08 -21.08 31.49
N LEU A 252 9.47 -21.20 32.76
CA LEU A 252 10.43 -22.17 33.29
C LEU A 252 9.71 -23.39 33.87
N LEU A 253 8.70 -23.17 34.71
CA LEU A 253 8.00 -24.24 35.44
C LEU A 253 7.21 -25.18 34.52
N ASN A 254 6.69 -24.67 33.39
CA ASN A 254 5.98 -25.46 32.40
C ASN A 254 6.90 -26.15 31.37
N MET A 255 8.23 -26.16 31.59
CA MET A 255 9.14 -26.92 30.73
C MET A 255 8.92 -28.43 30.90
N ASN A 256 8.95 -29.17 29.79
CA ASN A 256 8.91 -30.63 29.84
C ASN A 256 10.18 -31.15 30.55
N PHE A 257 10.03 -32.05 31.53
CA PHE A 257 11.14 -32.66 32.24
C PHE A 257 12.14 -33.37 31.30
N GLN A 258 11.66 -33.92 30.18
CA GLN A 258 12.52 -34.54 29.15
C GLN A 258 13.41 -33.53 28.42
N ALA A 259 13.10 -32.24 28.52
CA ALA A 259 13.91 -31.15 27.97
C ALA A 259 15.05 -30.72 28.89
N LEU A 260 15.20 -31.33 30.07
CA LEU A 260 16.27 -31.03 31.03
C LEU A 260 17.57 -31.80 30.70
N THR A 261 18.06 -31.65 29.47
CA THR A 261 19.32 -32.27 29.00
C THR A 261 20.36 -31.23 28.64
N LEU A 262 21.64 -31.59 28.73
CA LEU A 262 22.75 -30.70 28.36
C LEU A 262 22.66 -30.26 26.89
N GLU A 263 22.32 -31.19 25.99
CA GLU A 263 22.09 -30.90 24.56
C GLU A 263 21.01 -29.83 24.36
N ARG A 264 19.94 -29.87 25.18
CA ARG A 264 18.87 -28.87 25.10
C ARG A 264 19.33 -27.51 25.62
N ALA A 265 20.15 -27.47 26.66
CA ALA A 265 20.76 -26.22 27.12
C ALA A 265 21.66 -25.58 26.04
N GLU A 266 22.45 -26.39 25.32
CA GLU A 266 23.26 -25.92 24.20
C GLU A 266 22.40 -25.42 23.03
N ALA A 267 21.31 -26.12 22.70
CA ALA A 267 20.37 -25.68 21.68
C ALA A 267 19.70 -24.33 22.05
N LEU A 268 19.29 -24.15 23.30
CA LEU A 268 18.72 -22.90 23.81
C LEU A 268 19.75 -21.75 23.77
N GLU A 269 21.02 -22.04 24.06
CA GLU A 269 22.10 -21.06 23.94
C GLU A 269 22.33 -20.64 22.48
N LYS A 270 22.31 -21.60 21.55
CA LYS A 270 22.39 -21.32 20.12
C LYS A 270 21.21 -20.47 19.64
N ASP A 271 20.01 -20.74 20.15
CA ASP A 271 18.82 -19.92 19.89
C ASP A 271 18.98 -18.50 20.44
N ARG A 272 19.55 -18.36 21.65
CA ARG A 272 19.85 -17.06 22.26
C ARG A 272 20.86 -16.27 21.43
N GLN A 273 21.92 -16.93 20.95
CA GLN A 273 22.92 -16.32 20.07
C GLN A 273 22.31 -15.84 18.75
N ARG A 274 21.42 -16.63 18.13
CA ARG A 274 20.67 -16.21 16.93
C ARG A 274 19.80 -14.99 17.21
N ALA A 275 19.06 -14.99 18.31
CA ALA A 275 18.23 -13.86 18.72
C ALA A 275 19.08 -12.60 19.03
N ALA A 276 20.28 -12.77 19.60
CA ALA A 276 21.21 -11.67 19.83
C ALA A 276 21.70 -11.02 18.54
N VAL A 277 22.05 -11.84 17.53
CA VAL A 277 22.44 -11.33 16.21
C VAL A 277 21.28 -10.57 15.55
N GLU A 278 20.05 -11.11 15.60
CA GLU A 278 18.86 -10.46 15.07
C GLU A 278 18.57 -9.12 15.78
N LEU A 279 18.72 -9.09 17.10
CA LEU A 279 18.52 -7.90 17.90
C LEU A 279 19.56 -6.81 17.59
N GLU A 280 20.83 -7.16 17.45
CA GLU A 280 21.88 -6.21 17.06
C GLU A 280 21.65 -5.68 15.64
N GLN A 281 21.22 -6.52 14.70
CA GLN A 281 20.82 -6.09 13.36
C GLN A 281 19.63 -5.11 13.40
N LEU A 282 18.62 -5.38 14.23
CA LEU A 282 17.45 -4.50 14.37
C LEU A 282 17.79 -3.19 15.08
N ARG A 283 18.72 -3.21 16.06
CA ARG A 283 19.24 -2.00 16.70
C ARG A 283 20.00 -1.13 15.71
N ALA A 284 20.81 -1.73 14.84
CA ALA A 284 21.51 -1.03 13.78
C ALA A 284 20.58 -0.47 12.69
N THR A 285 19.46 -1.16 12.42
CA THR A 285 18.50 -0.73 11.40
C THR A 285 17.64 0.44 11.92
N SER A 286 17.55 1.52 11.15
CA SER A 286 16.67 2.66 11.47
C SER A 286 15.21 2.41 11.07
N ALA A 287 14.26 3.18 11.63
CA ALA A 287 12.85 3.09 11.26
C ALA A 287 12.62 3.44 9.78
N ASP A 288 13.39 4.39 9.26
CA ASP A 288 13.35 4.82 7.86
C ASP A 288 13.90 3.72 6.93
N GLU A 289 14.97 3.02 7.32
CA GLU A 289 15.47 1.85 6.58
C GLU A 289 14.48 0.69 6.57
N MET A 290 13.79 0.44 7.69
CA MET A 290 12.72 -0.55 7.73
C MET A 290 11.61 -0.20 6.74
N TRP A 291 11.23 1.07 6.66
CA TRP A 291 10.25 1.53 5.70
C TRP A 291 10.75 1.39 4.26
N LEU A 292 12.00 1.75 3.97
CA LEU A 292 12.58 1.58 2.64
C LEU A 292 12.62 0.12 2.18
N ARG A 293 12.89 -0.83 3.09
CA ARG A 293 12.84 -2.27 2.78
C ARG A 293 11.43 -2.71 2.42
N ASP A 294 10.43 -2.35 3.22
CA ASP A 294 9.02 -2.67 2.94
C ASP A 294 8.53 -2.07 1.59
N LEU A 295 9.08 -0.93 1.15
CA LEU A 295 8.73 -0.33 -0.15
C LEU A 295 9.42 -1.00 -1.35
N SER A 296 10.48 -1.78 -1.09
CA SER A 296 11.24 -2.51 -2.13
C SER A 296 10.80 -3.96 -2.30
N GLU A 297 10.01 -4.48 -1.37
CA GLU A 297 9.31 -5.76 -1.48
C GLU A 297 8.14 -5.68 -2.46
#